data_AF-A0A7J3WGN6-F1
#
_entry.id   AF-A0A7J3WGN6-F1
#
_cell.length_a   1.000
_cell.length_b   1.000
_cell.length_c   1.000
_cell.angle_alpha   90.00
_cell.angle_beta   90.00
_cell.angle_gamma   90.00
#
_symmetry.space_group_name_H-M   'P 1'
#
loop_
_entity.id
_entity.type
_entity.pdbx_description
1 polymer ?
#
loop_
_entity_poly.entity_id
_entity_poly.type
_entity_poly.pdbx_seq_one_letter_code
_entity_poly.pdbx_strand_id
1 'polypeptide(L)'
;MSKKENNLNEEILKVLKDIKTFLEPRPAPPAPPPPKGFWNEFLDFISKYKVLGLAVAFIMGVYVGQVVQPLVKDILMPIIGLALPGLGKLSILRIAVPPTALDAQGNLVDPNWTGQLFGIGNFLVAIITFIIVSFVIFIIVKISMRYGIE
;
A
#
# COMPACT_ATOMS: atom_id res chain seq x y z
N MET A 1 -32.34 42.37 59.91
CA MET A 1 -32.59 41.58 58.69
C MET A 1 -31.48 41.74 57.64
N SER A 2 -30.94 42.95 57.43
CA SER A 2 -29.92 43.27 56.42
C SER A 2 -28.59 42.46 56.45
N LYS A 3 -28.05 42.09 57.63
CA LYS A 3 -26.75 41.39 57.70
C LYS A 3 -26.78 39.95 57.14
N LYS A 4 -27.92 39.26 57.24
CA LYS A 4 -28.07 37.88 56.76
C LYS A 4 -28.23 37.82 55.24
N GLU A 5 -28.86 38.84 54.67
CA GLU A 5 -29.09 38.99 53.24
C GLU A 5 -27.79 39.35 52.49
N ASN A 6 -26.93 40.20 53.08
CA ASN A 6 -25.63 40.52 52.50
C ASN A 6 -24.70 39.30 52.40
N ASN A 7 -24.64 38.45 53.44
CA ASN A 7 -23.82 37.23 53.41
C ASN A 7 -24.33 36.22 52.36
N LEU A 8 -25.66 36.11 52.21
CA LEU A 8 -26.27 35.23 51.21
C LEU A 8 -25.96 35.71 49.78
N ASN A 9 -25.97 37.02 49.55
CA ASN A 9 -25.63 37.60 48.25
C ASN A 9 -24.14 37.39 47.90
N GLU A 10 -23.22 37.47 48.87
CA GLU A 10 -21.80 37.16 48.66
C GLU A 10 -21.56 35.69 48.31
N GLU A 11 -22.30 34.78 48.96
CA GLU A 11 -22.23 33.34 48.70
C GLU A 11 -22.80 32.98 47.32
N ILE A 12 -23.94 33.57 46.94
CA ILE A 12 -24.51 33.44 45.60
C ILE A 12 -23.55 33.97 44.54
N LEU A 13 -22.92 35.12 44.77
CA LEU A 13 -21.93 35.68 43.84
C LEU A 13 -20.67 34.80 43.72
N LYS A 14 -20.24 34.15 44.80
CA LYS A 14 -19.16 33.16 44.74
C LYS A 14 -19.55 31.95 43.90
N VAL A 15 -20.71 31.36 44.16
CA VAL A 15 -21.21 30.20 43.41
C VAL A 15 -21.39 30.55 41.92
N LEU A 16 -21.89 31.73 41.59
CA LEU A 16 -22.02 32.18 40.20
C LEU A 16 -20.65 32.40 39.53
N LYS A 17 -19.66 32.92 40.25
CA LYS A 17 -18.28 33.02 39.74
C LYS A 17 -17.68 31.64 39.53
N ASP A 18 -17.85 30.71 40.46
CA ASP A 18 -17.37 29.33 40.34
C ASP A 18 -18.04 28.64 39.14
N ILE A 19 -19.37 28.73 39.00
CA ILE A 19 -20.10 28.21 37.84
C ILE A 19 -19.58 28.84 36.54
N LYS A 20 -19.36 30.17 36.51
CA LYS A 20 -18.78 30.83 35.35
C LYS A 20 -17.39 30.29 35.01
N THR A 21 -16.53 30.03 36.01
CA THR A 21 -15.21 29.43 35.81
C THR A 21 -15.26 27.96 35.36
N PHE A 22 -16.30 27.21 35.74
CA PHE A 22 -16.53 25.84 35.23
C PHE A 22 -17.16 25.80 33.83
N LEU A 23 -17.91 26.85 33.46
CA LEU A 23 -18.54 26.99 32.14
C LEU A 23 -17.63 27.68 31.12
N GLU A 24 -16.64 28.45 31.57
CA GLU A 24 -15.48 28.81 30.77
C GLU A 24 -14.73 27.49 30.50
N PRO A 25 -14.69 27.00 29.23
CA PRO A 25 -13.94 25.80 28.91
C PRO A 25 -12.52 26.02 29.43
N ARG A 26 -12.04 25.14 30.32
CA ARG A 26 -10.67 25.18 30.86
C ARG A 26 -9.75 25.57 29.71
N PRO A 27 -8.96 26.67 29.82
CA PRO A 27 -8.10 27.10 28.73
C PRO A 27 -7.35 25.86 28.24
N ALA A 28 -7.52 25.54 26.95
CA ALA A 28 -6.94 24.36 26.36
C ALA A 28 -5.48 24.30 26.83
N PRO A 29 -5.00 23.16 27.39
CA PRO A 29 -3.62 23.04 27.84
C PRO A 29 -2.71 23.67 26.77
N PRO A 30 -1.80 24.58 27.15
CA PRO A 30 -0.94 25.25 26.18
C PRO A 30 -0.36 24.18 25.26
N ALA A 31 -0.58 24.33 23.95
CA ALA A 31 -0.12 23.35 22.97
C ALA A 31 1.35 23.03 23.30
N PRO A 32 1.75 21.74 23.34
CA PRO A 32 3.12 21.37 23.61
C PRO A 32 4.06 22.25 22.78
N PRO A 33 5.13 22.81 23.38
CA PRO A 33 6.03 23.70 22.65
C PRO A 33 6.48 22.98 21.37
N PRO A 34 6.45 23.66 20.20
CA PRO A 34 6.79 23.02 18.95
C PRO A 34 8.19 22.40 19.09
N PRO A 35 8.38 21.15 18.63
CA PRO A 35 9.68 20.50 18.70
C PRO A 35 10.73 21.41 18.07
N LYS A 36 11.82 21.69 18.81
CA LYS A 36 12.88 22.57 18.30
C LYS A 36 13.76 21.80 17.33
N GLY A 37 13.81 22.25 16.07
CA GLY A 37 14.74 21.77 15.05
C GLY A 37 14.14 20.74 14.10
N PHE A 38 14.61 20.78 12.85
CA PHE A 38 14.09 20.01 11.72
C PHE A 38 13.94 18.51 11.98
N TRP A 39 14.92 17.89 12.66
CA TRP A 39 14.88 16.46 13.01
C TRP A 39 13.74 16.11 13.98
N ASN A 40 13.48 16.97 14.97
CA ASN A 40 12.43 16.74 15.95
C ASN A 40 11.04 17.00 15.32
N GLU A 41 10.93 18.00 14.44
CA GLU A 41 9.73 18.25 13.64
C GLU A 41 9.42 17.09 12.68
N PHE A 42 10.46 16.50 12.07
CA PHE A 42 10.32 15.34 11.20
C PHE A 42 9.89 14.07 11.97
N LEU A 43 10.49 13.80 13.12
CA LEU A 43 10.08 12.68 13.98
C LEU A 43 8.65 12.87 14.52
N ASP A 44 8.29 14.09 14.89
CA ASP A 44 6.92 14.43 15.32
C ASP A 44 5.93 14.27 14.17
N PHE A 45 6.29 14.67 12.94
CA PHE A 45 5.50 14.42 11.74
C PHE A 45 5.29 12.92 11.50
N ILE A 46 6.35 12.11 11.45
CA ILE A 46 6.22 10.66 11.24
C ILE A 46 5.33 10.02 12.29
N SER A 47 5.46 10.43 13.55
CA SER A 47 4.69 9.91 14.68
C SER A 47 3.23 10.34 14.60
N LYS A 48 2.96 11.62 14.31
CA LYS A 48 1.63 12.21 14.21
C LYS A 48 0.81 11.62 13.06
N TYR A 49 1.46 11.37 11.92
CA TYR A 49 0.80 10.83 10.72
C TYR A 49 0.91 9.30 10.60
N LYS A 50 1.48 8.60 11.59
CA LYS A 50 1.65 7.14 11.62
C LYS A 50 2.33 6.57 10.36
N VAL A 51 3.20 7.36 9.72
CA VAL A 51 3.84 7.02 8.44
C VAL A 51 4.76 5.80 8.57
N LEU A 52 5.33 5.59 9.76
CA LEU A 52 6.22 4.47 10.03
C LEU A 52 5.53 3.10 9.78
N GLY A 53 4.27 2.94 10.20
CA GLY A 53 3.52 1.70 9.98
C GLY A 53 3.26 1.43 8.50
N LEU A 54 2.95 2.48 7.74
CA LEU A 54 2.76 2.39 6.29
C LEU A 54 4.08 2.04 5.58
N ALA A 55 5.20 2.64 5.99
CA ALA A 55 6.51 2.34 5.42
C ALA A 55 6.90 0.87 5.63
N VAL A 56 6.70 0.33 6.84
CA VAL A 56 6.99 -1.07 7.15
C VAL A 56 6.10 -2.01 6.33
N ALA A 57 4.79 -1.74 6.28
CA ALA A 57 3.86 -2.55 5.49
C ALA A 57 4.20 -2.54 4.00
N PHE A 58 4.58 -1.38 3.45
CA PHE A 58 4.97 -1.25 2.05
C PHE A 58 6.24 -2.05 1.73
N ILE A 59 7.30 -1.90 2.54
CA ILE A 59 8.56 -2.62 2.35
C ILE A 59 8.30 -4.13 2.43
N MET A 60 7.59 -4.59 3.47
CA MET A 60 7.25 -6.02 3.60
C MET A 60 6.44 -6.51 2.40
N GLY A 61 5.48 -5.72 1.91
CA GLY A 61 4.71 -6.06 0.71
C GLY A 61 5.57 -6.22 -0.55
N VAL A 62 6.55 -5.32 -0.76
CA VAL A 62 7.48 -5.40 -1.90
C VAL A 62 8.32 -6.68 -1.84
N TYR A 63 8.89 -7.00 -0.68
CA TYR A 63 9.73 -8.19 -0.52
C TYR A 63 8.93 -9.49 -0.63
N VAL A 64 7.70 -9.55 -0.10
CA VAL A 64 6.83 -10.72 -0.29
C VAL A 64 6.56 -10.94 -1.78
N GLY A 65 6.29 -9.87 -2.53
CA GLY A 65 6.14 -9.96 -3.99
C GLY A 65 7.40 -10.52 -4.69
N GLN A 66 8.58 -10.10 -4.26
CA GLN A 66 9.86 -10.59 -4.79
C GLN A 66 10.14 -12.06 -4.48
N VAL A 67 9.57 -12.64 -3.42
CA VAL A 67 9.68 -14.08 -3.13
C VAL A 67 8.66 -14.89 -3.92
N VAL A 68 7.44 -14.36 -4.06
CA VAL A 68 6.36 -15.05 -4.77
C VAL A 68 6.60 -15.07 -6.28
N GLN A 69 7.15 -14.00 -6.87
CA GLN A 69 7.36 -13.93 -8.31
C GLN A 69 8.28 -15.04 -8.86
N PRO A 70 9.47 -15.31 -8.31
CA PRO A 70 10.32 -16.43 -8.71
C PRO A 70 9.66 -17.79 -8.48
N LEU A 71 8.93 -17.98 -7.37
CA LEU A 71 8.19 -19.23 -7.13
C LEU A 71 7.19 -19.50 -8.27
N VAL A 72 6.47 -18.48 -8.72
CA VAL A 72 5.52 -18.66 -9.82
C VAL A 72 6.24 -18.77 -11.16
N LYS A 73 7.22 -17.92 -11.42
CA LYS A 73 7.91 -17.83 -12.70
C LYS A 73 8.82 -19.03 -12.98
N ASP A 74 9.58 -19.46 -11.98
CA ASP A 74 10.67 -20.42 -12.17
C ASP A 74 10.26 -21.84 -11.78
N ILE A 75 9.20 -22.01 -10.98
CA ILE A 75 8.71 -23.34 -10.56
C ILE A 75 7.35 -23.64 -11.18
N LEU A 76 6.34 -22.77 -10.99
CA LEU A 76 4.99 -23.07 -11.46
C LEU A 76 4.82 -22.94 -12.97
N MET A 77 5.36 -21.89 -13.60
CA MET A 77 5.21 -21.72 -15.05
C MET A 77 5.85 -22.86 -15.85
N PRO A 78 7.03 -23.41 -15.51
CA PRO A 78 7.54 -24.60 -16.18
C PRO A 78 6.61 -25.81 -16.04
N ILE A 79 6.07 -26.07 -14.85
CA ILE A 79 5.14 -27.19 -14.61
C ILE A 79 3.85 -27.00 -15.42
N ILE A 80 3.29 -25.80 -15.42
CA ILE A 80 2.08 -25.46 -16.19
C ILE A 80 2.37 -25.53 -17.70
N GLY A 81 3.55 -25.09 -18.14
CA GLY A 81 3.98 -25.14 -19.53
C GLY A 81 4.17 -26.57 -20.06
N LEU A 82 4.58 -27.50 -19.18
CA LEU A 82 4.62 -28.93 -19.49
C LEU A 82 3.21 -29.55 -19.57
N ALA A 83 2.29 -29.11 -18.71
CA ALA A 83 0.92 -29.62 -18.69
C ALA A 83 0.05 -29.07 -19.85
N LEU A 84 0.34 -27.86 -20.34
CA LEU A 84 -0.39 -27.18 -21.41
C LEU A 84 0.58 -26.85 -22.57
N PRO A 85 0.85 -27.81 -23.47
CA PRO A 85 1.77 -27.61 -24.58
C PRO A 85 1.20 -26.54 -25.54
N GLY A 86 1.75 -25.32 -25.47
CA GLY A 86 1.33 -24.18 -26.30
C GLY A 86 1.33 -22.83 -25.58
N LEU A 87 1.20 -22.80 -24.24
CA LEU A 87 1.21 -21.54 -23.49
C LEU A 87 2.54 -20.77 -23.64
N GLY A 88 3.67 -21.47 -23.71
CA GLY A 88 4.97 -20.84 -23.97
C GLY A 88 5.08 -20.18 -25.36
N LYS A 89 4.23 -20.60 -26.32
CA LYS A 89 4.19 -20.03 -27.69
C LYS A 89 3.29 -18.79 -27.80
N LEU A 90 2.55 -18.41 -26.74
CA LEU A 90 1.83 -17.13 -26.76
C LEU A 90 2.81 -15.94 -26.72
N SER A 91 3.94 -16.07 -26.03
CA SER A 91 4.93 -15.00 -25.85
C SER A 91 5.56 -14.48 -27.16
N ILE A 92 5.58 -15.32 -28.20
CA ILE A 92 6.19 -15.00 -29.51
C ILE A 92 5.24 -14.22 -30.44
N LEU A 93 3.96 -14.08 -30.08
CA LEU A 93 3.00 -13.30 -30.87
C LEU A 93 3.32 -11.80 -30.76
N ARG A 94 3.92 -11.26 -31.81
CA ARG A 94 4.31 -9.85 -31.93
C ARG A 94 3.90 -9.30 -33.28
N ILE A 95 3.55 -8.02 -33.32
CA ILE A 95 3.28 -7.29 -34.54
C ILE A 95 4.32 -6.17 -34.67
N ALA A 96 5.08 -6.17 -35.75
CA ALA A 96 6.01 -5.11 -36.08
C ALA A 96 5.28 -3.97 -36.80
N VAL A 97 5.49 -2.73 -36.35
CA VAL A 97 4.98 -1.52 -37.02
C VAL A 97 6.16 -0.60 -37.30
N PRO A 98 6.55 -0.35 -38.57
CA PRO A 98 5.99 -0.82 -39.85
C PRO A 98 6.22 -2.33 -40.13
N PRO A 99 5.39 -2.96 -40.98
CA PRO A 99 5.41 -4.41 -41.18
C PRO A 99 6.73 -4.89 -41.79
N THR A 100 7.39 -5.84 -41.12
CA THR A 100 8.57 -6.57 -41.59
C THR A 100 8.44 -8.05 -41.24
N ALA A 101 9.22 -8.91 -41.90
CA ALA A 101 9.24 -10.33 -41.60
C ALA A 101 9.78 -10.57 -40.18
N LEU A 102 9.07 -11.40 -39.43
CA LEU A 102 9.45 -11.88 -38.10
C LEU A 102 9.92 -13.34 -38.22
N ASP A 103 10.97 -13.72 -37.50
CA ASP A 103 11.41 -15.11 -37.39
C ASP A 103 10.42 -15.95 -36.54
N ALA A 104 10.67 -17.26 -36.43
CA ALA A 104 9.85 -18.16 -35.59
C ALA A 104 9.92 -17.85 -34.08
N GLN A 105 10.80 -16.95 -33.69
CA GLN A 105 11.07 -16.49 -32.32
C GLN A 105 10.49 -15.08 -32.07
N GLY A 106 9.87 -14.45 -33.07
CA GLY A 106 9.28 -13.11 -32.98
C GLY A 106 10.30 -11.96 -32.99
N ASN A 107 11.52 -12.20 -33.49
CA ASN A 107 12.53 -11.17 -33.74
C ASN A 107 12.47 -10.67 -35.18
N LEU A 108 13.00 -9.47 -35.39
CA LEU A 108 13.06 -8.85 -36.71
C LEU A 108 14.12 -9.56 -37.55
N VAL A 109 13.77 -9.91 -38.78
CA VAL A 109 14.71 -10.47 -39.76
C VAL A 109 15.52 -9.36 -40.44
N ASP A 110 15.05 -8.10 -40.37
CA ASP A 110 15.69 -6.94 -41.00
C ASP A 110 16.63 -6.19 -40.02
N PRO A 111 17.94 -6.06 -40.33
CA PRO A 111 18.91 -5.33 -39.50
C PRO A 111 18.71 -3.80 -39.46
N ASN A 112 18.00 -3.23 -40.45
CA ASN A 112 17.87 -1.77 -40.60
C ASN A 112 16.51 -1.23 -40.13
N TRP A 113 15.73 -2.04 -39.42
CA TRP A 113 14.37 -1.67 -39.03
C TRP A 113 14.35 -0.68 -37.86
N THR A 114 13.52 0.36 -37.98
CA THR A 114 13.42 1.50 -37.05
C THR A 114 12.04 1.64 -36.38
N GLY A 115 11.21 0.61 -36.45
CA GLY A 115 9.86 0.61 -35.88
C GLY A 115 9.76 0.24 -34.40
N GLN A 116 8.54 -0.02 -33.93
CA GLN A 116 8.25 -0.55 -32.59
C GLN A 116 7.55 -1.93 -32.66
N LEU A 117 8.01 -2.88 -31.83
CA LEU A 117 7.38 -4.21 -31.73
C LEU A 117 6.27 -4.14 -30.69
N PHE A 118 5.04 -4.39 -31.13
CA PHE A 118 3.90 -4.56 -30.24
C PHE A 118 3.76 -6.03 -29.86
N GLY A 119 4.18 -6.36 -28.63
CA GLY A 119 4.09 -7.72 -28.08
C GLY A 119 2.73 -8.01 -27.44
N ILE A 120 1.72 -8.30 -28.27
CA ILE A 120 0.39 -8.75 -27.79
C ILE A 120 0.52 -10.04 -26.97
N GLY A 121 1.43 -10.93 -27.37
CA GLY A 121 1.76 -12.14 -26.65
C GLY A 121 2.22 -11.91 -25.22
N ASN A 122 3.08 -10.91 -25.00
CA ASN A 122 3.61 -10.61 -23.67
C ASN A 122 2.52 -10.07 -22.72
N PHE A 123 1.59 -9.28 -23.25
CA PHE A 123 0.45 -8.79 -22.47
C PHE A 123 -0.49 -9.93 -22.04
N LEU A 124 -0.81 -10.85 -22.95
CA LEU A 124 -1.67 -12.00 -22.64
C LEU A 124 -1.00 -12.95 -21.64
N VAL A 125 0.30 -13.18 -21.79
CA VAL A 125 1.11 -13.94 -20.82
C VAL A 125 1.15 -13.24 -19.46
N ALA A 126 1.23 -11.91 -19.41
CA ALA A 126 1.17 -11.17 -18.16
C ALA A 126 -0.17 -11.34 -17.44
N ILE A 127 -1.30 -11.32 -18.17
CA ILE A 127 -2.64 -11.59 -17.61
C ILE A 127 -2.73 -13.02 -17.06
N ILE A 128 -2.29 -14.01 -17.84
CA ILE A 128 -2.29 -15.42 -17.41
C ILE A 128 -1.41 -15.60 -16.17
N THR A 129 -0.23 -14.99 -16.16
CA THR A 129 0.69 -15.01 -15.01
C THR A 129 0.05 -14.38 -13.79
N PHE A 130 -0.64 -13.23 -13.93
CA PHE A 130 -1.34 -12.57 -12.83
C PHE A 130 -2.45 -13.47 -12.21
N ILE A 131 -3.23 -14.15 -13.06
CA ILE A 131 -4.25 -15.11 -12.59
C ILE A 131 -3.58 -16.28 -11.83
N ILE A 132 -2.46 -16.79 -12.33
CA ILE A 132 -1.71 -17.87 -11.65
C ILE A 132 -1.15 -17.38 -10.31
N VAL A 133 -0.46 -16.24 -10.29
CA VAL A 133 0.14 -15.65 -9.07
C VAL A 133 -0.94 -15.40 -8.02
N SER A 134 -2.06 -14.78 -8.39
CA SER A 134 -3.15 -14.52 -7.46
C SER A 134 -3.76 -15.80 -6.89
N PHE A 135 -3.92 -16.84 -7.72
CA PHE A 135 -4.39 -18.16 -7.27
C PHE A 135 -3.43 -18.84 -6.29
N VAL A 136 -2.13 -18.72 -6.52
CA VAL A 136 -1.09 -19.27 -5.64
C VAL A 136 -1.05 -18.54 -4.31
N ILE A 137 -1.10 -17.21 -4.31
CA ILE A 137 -1.20 -16.40 -3.08
C ILE A 137 -2.45 -16.80 -2.30
N PHE A 138 -3.59 -16.97 -2.98
CA PHE A 138 -4.82 -17.44 -2.34
C PHE A 138 -4.64 -18.79 -1.66
N ILE A 139 -3.99 -19.77 -2.31
CA ILE A 139 -3.68 -21.06 -1.69
C ILE A 139 -2.80 -20.88 -0.46
N ILE A 140 -1.73 -20.08 -0.54
CA ILE A 140 -0.82 -19.84 0.58
C ILE A 140 -1.55 -19.24 1.77
N VAL A 141 -2.36 -18.19 1.55
CA VAL A 141 -3.14 -17.55 2.62
C VAL A 141 -4.16 -18.52 3.22
N LYS A 142 -4.88 -19.25 2.37
CA LYS A 142 -5.86 -20.26 2.81
C LYS A 142 -5.21 -21.36 3.66
N ILE A 143 -4.02 -21.79 3.26
CA ILE A 143 -3.23 -22.79 4.00
C ILE A 143 -2.76 -22.20 5.34
N SER A 144 -2.23 -20.97 5.34
CA SER A 144 -1.81 -20.28 6.56
C SER A 144 -2.95 -20.14 7.56
N MET A 145 -4.14 -19.74 7.09
CA MET A 145 -5.36 -19.66 7.90
C MET A 145 -5.80 -21.04 8.45
N ARG A 146 -5.59 -22.11 7.68
CA ARG A 146 -5.92 -23.48 8.11
C ARG A 146 -4.97 -23.99 9.19
N TYR A 147 -3.69 -23.60 9.17
CA TYR A 147 -2.69 -24.06 10.14
C TYR A 147 -2.61 -23.22 11.42
N GLY A 148 -3.45 -22.20 11.57
CA GLY A 148 -3.60 -21.47 12.84
C GLY A 148 -2.34 -20.74 13.30
N ILE A 149 -1.45 -20.40 12.36
CA ILE A 149 -0.33 -19.52 12.65
C ILE A 149 -0.90 -18.10 12.60
N GLU A 150 -1.39 -17.63 13.75
CA GLU A 150 -1.61 -16.20 14.01
C GLU A 150 -0.27 -15.46 14.04
#